data_AF-A0A7I8DGV7-F1
#
_entry.id   AF-A0A7I8DGV7-F1
#
_cell.length_a   1.000
_cell.length_b   1.000
_cell.length_c   1.000
_cell.angle_alpha   90.00
_cell.angle_beta   90.00
_cell.angle_gamma   90.00
#
_symmetry.space_group_name_H-M   'P 1'
#
loop_
_entity.id
_entity.type
_entity.pdbx_description
1 polymer ?
#
loop_
_entity_poly.entity_id
_entity_poly.type
_entity_poly.pdbx_seq_one_letter_code
_entity_poly.pdbx_strand_id
1 'polypeptide(L)'
;MRKFKRMIQVILISVLILCILIHFLPVRLEAIAYGNNYKTYIYYKYVGEVVSLYADNHKEYRGVSAQTLSNYKISYKGRRMYLDLELKVTKDDKNLDTITGEFVGKRIWIGVFSWKER
;
A
#
# COMPACT_ATOMS: atom_id res chain seq x y z
N MET A 1 -27.08 -37.08 -16.55
CA MET A 1 -26.48 -36.57 -15.28
C MET A 1 -24.95 -36.58 -15.22
N ARG A 2 -24.23 -37.63 -15.62
CA ARG A 2 -22.73 -37.67 -15.54
C ARG A 2 -22.03 -36.57 -16.35
N LYS A 3 -22.47 -36.27 -17.57
CA LYS A 3 -21.91 -35.19 -18.41
C LYS A 3 -22.09 -33.80 -17.79
N PHE A 4 -23.27 -33.55 -17.21
CA PHE A 4 -23.59 -32.30 -16.50
C PHE A 4 -22.71 -32.11 -15.26
N LYS A 5 -22.51 -33.16 -14.45
CA LYS A 5 -21.60 -33.12 -13.30
C LYS A 5 -20.15 -32.81 -13.69
N ARG A 6 -19.64 -33.42 -14.78
CA ARG A 6 -18.28 -33.12 -15.29
C ARG A 6 -18.13 -31.68 -15.74
N MET A 7 -19.13 -31.14 -16.44
CA MET A 7 -19.11 -29.75 -16.87
C MET A 7 -19.04 -28.78 -15.69
N ILE A 8 -19.85 -29.00 -14.64
CA ILE A 8 -19.78 -28.19 -13.41
C ILE A 8 -18.40 -28.29 -12.76
N GLN A 9 -17.83 -29.49 -12.65
CA GLN A 9 -16.49 -29.66 -12.08
C GLN A 9 -15.42 -28.89 -12.85
N VAL A 10 -15.45 -28.91 -14.18
CA VAL A 10 -14.51 -28.15 -15.01
C VAL A 10 -14.66 -26.65 -14.77
N ILE A 11 -15.89 -26.13 -14.69
CA ILE A 11 -16.14 -24.71 -14.41
C ILE A 11 -15.57 -24.33 -13.04
N LEU A 12 -15.84 -25.13 -12.01
CA LEU A 12 -15.34 -24.86 -10.65
C LEU A 12 -13.81 -24.87 -10.59
N ILE A 13 -13.16 -25.84 -11.26
CA ILE A 13 -11.71 -25.91 -11.34
C ILE A 13 -11.14 -24.69 -12.08
N SER A 14 -11.74 -24.29 -13.21
CA SER A 14 -11.30 -23.12 -13.97
C SER A 14 -11.43 -21.83 -13.16
N VAL A 15 -12.52 -21.65 -12.42
CA VAL A 15 -12.70 -20.49 -11.52
C VAL A 15 -11.64 -20.50 -10.43
N LEU A 16 -11.38 -21.64 -9.80
CA LEU A 16 -10.35 -21.78 -8.76
C LEU A 16 -8.96 -21.41 -9.30
N ILE A 17 -8.59 -21.92 -10.48
CA ILE A 17 -7.32 -21.60 -11.13
C ILE A 17 -7.22 -20.10 -11.40
N LEU A 18 -8.29 -19.48 -11.92
CA LEU A 18 -8.33 -18.04 -12.18
C LEU A 18 -8.11 -17.23 -10.90
N CYS A 19 -8.78 -17.59 -9.81
CA CYS A 19 -8.62 -16.95 -8.51
C CYS A 19 -7.19 -17.05 -7.98
N ILE A 20 -6.55 -18.21 -8.13
CA ILE A 20 -5.14 -18.42 -7.74
C ILE A 20 -4.22 -17.53 -8.57
N LEU A 21 -4.38 -17.52 -9.90
CA LEU A 21 -3.56 -16.69 -10.79
C LEU A 21 -3.69 -15.20 -10.44
N ILE A 22 -4.91 -14.73 -10.20
CA ILE A 22 -5.15 -13.36 -9.74
C ILE A 22 -4.46 -13.14 -8.41
N HIS A 23 -4.60 -14.04 -7.43
CA HIS A 23 -4.00 -13.88 -6.10
C HIS A 23 -2.46 -13.73 -6.13
N PHE A 24 -1.80 -14.40 -7.08
CA PHE A 24 -0.34 -14.34 -7.23
C PHE A 24 0.15 -13.26 -8.19
N LEU A 25 -0.76 -12.50 -8.81
CA LEU A 25 -0.43 -11.45 -9.76
C LEU A 25 0.39 -10.32 -9.10
N PRO A 26 1.48 -9.85 -9.73
CA PRO A 26 2.26 -8.73 -9.21
C PRO A 26 1.48 -7.41 -9.28
N VAL A 27 1.70 -6.55 -8.29
CA VAL A 27 1.05 -5.23 -8.16
C VAL A 27 1.32 -4.33 -9.36
N ARG A 28 2.49 -4.49 -10.00
CA ARG A 28 2.85 -3.72 -11.20
C ARG A 28 1.82 -3.87 -12.33
N LEU A 29 1.18 -5.03 -12.46
CA LEU A 29 0.15 -5.25 -13.49
C LEU A 29 -1.14 -4.50 -13.16
N GLU A 30 -1.48 -4.37 -11.88
CA GLU A 30 -2.58 -3.48 -11.46
C GLU A 30 -2.24 -2.03 -11.73
N ALA A 31 -1.02 -1.61 -11.39
CA ALA A 31 -0.57 -0.24 -11.63
C ALA A 31 -0.61 0.14 -13.12
N ILE A 32 -0.31 -0.81 -14.01
CA ILE A 32 -0.43 -0.62 -15.47
C ILE A 32 -1.90 -0.49 -15.87
N ALA A 33 -2.78 -1.36 -15.37
CA ALA A 33 -4.21 -1.33 -15.71
C ALA A 33 -4.92 -0.04 -15.27
N TYR A 34 -4.47 0.56 -14.16
CA TYR A 34 -5.01 1.81 -13.62
C TYR A 34 -4.28 3.07 -14.12
N GLY A 35 -3.18 2.92 -14.86
CA GLY A 35 -2.44 4.04 -15.46
C GLY A 35 -1.80 5.01 -14.46
N ASN A 36 -1.52 6.23 -14.93
CA ASN A 36 -0.78 7.25 -14.17
C ASN A 36 -1.47 7.68 -12.85
N ASN A 37 -2.80 7.54 -12.76
CA ASN A 37 -3.56 7.91 -11.56
C ASN A 37 -3.34 6.95 -10.39
N TYR A 38 -2.77 5.77 -10.63
CA TYR A 38 -2.53 4.78 -9.59
C TYR A 38 -1.59 5.29 -8.50
N LYS A 39 -0.48 5.96 -8.89
CA LYS A 39 0.48 6.50 -7.92
C LYS A 39 -0.15 7.53 -7.00
N THR A 40 -0.88 8.47 -7.59
CA THR A 40 -1.61 9.52 -6.88
C THR A 40 -2.68 8.94 -5.94
N TYR A 41 -3.43 7.93 -6.41
CA TYR A 41 -4.43 7.24 -5.60
C TYR A 41 -3.82 6.57 -4.37
N ILE A 42 -2.71 5.84 -4.55
CA ILE A 42 -2.00 5.17 -3.45
C ILE A 42 -1.51 6.19 -2.43
N TYR A 43 -0.93 7.31 -2.90
CA TYR A 43 -0.52 8.40 -2.02
C TYR A 43 -1.70 8.87 -1.16
N TYR A 44 -2.79 9.37 -1.76
CA TYR A 44 -3.92 9.91 -1.00
C TYR A 44 -4.62 8.88 -0.11
N LYS A 45 -4.62 7.60 -0.51
CA LYS A 45 -5.22 6.52 0.27
C LYS A 45 -4.46 6.27 1.58
N TYR A 46 -3.13 6.29 1.55
CA TYR A 46 -2.31 5.83 2.69
C TYR A 46 -1.55 6.92 3.43
N VAL A 47 -1.49 8.12 2.88
CA VAL A 47 -0.72 9.22 3.48
C VAL A 47 -1.16 9.56 4.90
N GLY A 48 -2.48 9.60 5.17
CA GLY A 48 -3.00 9.86 6.51
C GLY A 48 -2.67 8.75 7.51
N GLU A 49 -2.70 7.49 7.07
CA GLU A 49 -2.34 6.34 7.91
C GLU A 49 -0.86 6.37 8.27
N VAL A 50 0.01 6.69 7.32
CA VAL A 50 1.46 6.79 7.56
C VAL A 50 1.78 7.90 8.56
N VAL A 51 1.17 9.07 8.40
CA VAL A 51 1.32 10.19 9.33
C VAL A 51 0.81 9.83 10.73
N SER A 52 -0.36 9.20 10.82
CA SER A 52 -0.94 8.77 12.10
C SER A 52 -0.04 7.76 12.80
N LEU A 53 0.46 6.77 12.06
CA LEU A 53 1.27 5.70 12.62
C LEU A 53 2.64 6.21 13.11
N TYR A 54 3.20 7.20 12.40
CA TYR A 54 4.38 7.92 12.88
C TYR A 54 4.10 8.63 14.20
N ALA A 55 3.02 9.43 14.28
CA ALA A 55 2.64 10.15 15.49
C ALA A 55 2.34 9.21 16.67
N ASP A 56 1.74 8.06 16.42
CA ASP A 56 1.44 7.05 17.44
C ASP A 56 2.68 6.37 18.01
N ASN A 57 3.70 6.12 17.19
CA ASN A 57 4.96 5.54 17.64
C ASN A 57 5.85 6.55 18.39
N HIS A 58 5.60 7.84 18.20
CA HIS A 58 6.41 8.95 18.73
C HIS A 58 5.65 9.77 19.79
N LYS A 59 4.78 9.11 20.58
CA LYS A 59 3.98 9.73 21.66
C LYS A 59 4.79 10.42 22.75
N GLU A 60 6.06 10.06 22.89
CA GLU A 60 7.02 10.71 23.78
C GLU A 60 7.27 12.18 23.41
N TYR A 61 7.00 12.57 22.17
CA TYR A 61 7.11 13.94 21.70
C TYR A 61 5.74 14.66 21.72
N ARG A 62 5.30 15.08 22.91
CA ARG A 62 4.14 16.00 23.03
C ARG A 62 4.36 17.26 22.16
N GLY A 63 3.37 17.61 21.35
CA GLY A 63 3.40 18.78 20.46
C GLY A 63 4.08 18.55 19.12
N VAL A 64 4.48 17.32 18.80
CA VAL A 64 5.00 16.99 17.46
C VAL A 64 3.86 16.75 16.47
N SER A 65 3.95 17.44 15.34
CA SER A 65 3.10 17.21 14.17
C SER A 65 3.97 16.74 13.00
N ALA A 66 3.43 15.86 12.17
CA ALA A 66 4.07 15.43 10.94
C ALA A 66 3.23 15.88 9.75
N GLN A 67 3.87 16.51 8.78
CA GLN A 67 3.25 16.94 7.53
C GLN A 67 3.99 16.33 6.35
N THR A 68 3.26 15.94 5.33
CA THR A 68 3.81 15.25 4.17
C THR A 68 4.47 16.29 3.29
N LEU A 69 5.69 16.04 2.84
CA LEU A 69 6.27 16.80 1.74
C LEU A 69 5.74 16.27 0.41
N SER A 70 5.65 17.14 -0.60
CA SER A 70 5.14 16.79 -1.93
C SER A 70 5.98 15.72 -2.66
N ASN A 71 7.15 15.39 -2.12
CA ASN A 71 8.02 14.34 -2.60
C ASN A 71 7.59 12.99 -2.05
N TYR A 72 7.14 12.11 -2.94
CA TYR A 72 6.84 10.73 -2.61
C TYR A 72 7.37 9.79 -3.70
N LYS A 73 7.81 8.60 -3.29
CA LYS A 73 8.28 7.57 -4.21
C LYS A 73 7.45 6.32 -4.03
N ILE A 74 6.97 5.77 -5.14
CA ILE A 74 6.23 4.51 -5.14
C ILE A 74 7.02 3.48 -5.95
N SER A 75 7.28 2.34 -5.33
CA SER A 75 7.91 1.20 -5.98
C SER A 75 7.10 -0.08 -5.78
N TYR A 76 7.28 -1.04 -6.70
CA TYR A 76 6.54 -2.29 -6.69
C TYR A 76 7.53 -3.46 -6.77
N LYS A 77 7.40 -4.44 -5.86
CA LYS A 77 8.20 -5.67 -5.89
C LYS A 77 7.30 -6.88 -5.69
N GLY A 78 7.07 -7.62 -6.77
CA GLY A 78 6.18 -8.78 -6.77
C GLY A 78 4.77 -8.38 -6.31
N ARG A 79 4.33 -8.97 -5.19
CA ARG A 79 3.01 -8.72 -4.57
C ARG A 79 3.05 -7.65 -3.47
N ARG A 80 4.03 -6.75 -3.52
CA ARG A 80 4.17 -5.67 -2.54
C ARG A 80 4.33 -4.33 -3.23
N MET A 81 3.78 -3.32 -2.58
CA MET A 81 3.89 -1.92 -2.91
C MET A 81 4.64 -1.23 -1.78
N TYR A 82 5.53 -0.34 -2.14
CA TYR A 82 6.30 0.46 -1.21
C TYR A 82 6.00 1.92 -1.53
N LEU A 83 5.56 2.65 -0.53
CA LEU A 83 5.35 4.09 -0.60
C LEU A 83 6.32 4.73 0.39
N ASP A 84 7.31 5.44 -0.14
CA ASP A 84 8.25 6.24 0.63
C ASP A 84 7.72 7.67 0.67
N LEU A 85 7.46 8.18 1.87
CA LEU A 85 6.95 9.52 2.13
C LEU A 85 7.96 10.32 2.92
N GLU A 86 8.34 11.49 2.43
CA GLU A 86 9.06 12.45 3.26
C GLU A 86 8.06 13.17 4.18
N LEU A 87 8.31 13.10 5.49
CA LEU A 87 7.51 13.79 6.49
C LEU A 87 8.37 14.89 7.12
N LYS A 88 7.83 16.10 7.13
CA LYS A 88 8.33 17.22 7.91
C LYS A 88 7.77 17.12 9.32
N VAL A 89 8.66 16.95 10.29
CA VAL A 89 8.32 16.85 11.70
C VAL A 89 8.49 18.22 12.33
N THR A 90 7.43 18.78 12.90
CA THR A 90 7.47 20.10 13.56
C THR A 90 7.04 20.02 15.00
N LYS A 91 7.60 20.88 15.85
CA LYS A 91 7.16 21.12 17.23
C LYS A 91 7.19 22.61 17.50
N ASP A 92 6.09 23.16 18.02
CA ASP A 92 5.95 24.60 18.30
C ASP A 92 6.35 25.45 17.07
N ASP A 93 5.87 25.06 15.88
CA ASP A 93 6.17 25.64 14.56
C ASP A 93 7.64 25.61 14.10
N LYS A 94 8.53 24.96 14.86
CA LYS A 94 9.92 24.71 14.46
C LYS A 94 10.05 23.37 13.77
N ASN A 95 10.80 23.35 12.67
CA ASN A 95 11.17 22.09 12.02
C ASN A 95 12.17 21.35 12.90
N LEU A 96 11.83 20.12 13.28
CA LEU A 96 12.71 19.23 14.03
C LEU A 96 13.51 18.34 13.09
N ASP A 97 12.84 17.70 12.14
CA ASP A 97 13.48 16.74 11.24
C ASP A 97 12.68 16.50 9.95
N THR A 98 13.34 15.93 8.95
CA THR A 98 12.71 15.36 7.76
C THR A 98 13.01 13.88 7.71
N ILE A 99 11.98 13.07 7.94
CA ILE A 99 12.10 11.61 7.97
C ILE A 99 11.48 10.99 6.73
N THR A 100 11.95 9.80 6.35
CA THR A 100 11.32 9.01 5.29
C THR A 100 10.54 7.87 5.91
N GLY A 101 9.23 7.87 5.69
CA GLY A 101 8.35 6.79 6.10
C GLY A 101 8.09 5.77 5.00
N GLU A 102 8.39 4.50 5.25
CA GLU A 102 8.13 3.40 4.32
C GLU A 102 6.81 2.71 4.67
N PHE A 103 5.86 2.75 3.75
CA PHE A 103 4.62 1.96 3.78
C PHE A 103 4.78 0.73 2.89
N VAL A 104 4.52 -0.46 3.45
CA VAL A 104 4.50 -1.71 2.68
C VAL A 104 3.08 -2.23 2.56
N GLY A 105 2.46 -2.11 1.38
CA GLY A 105 1.15 -2.69 1.05
C GLY A 105 1.28 -4.00 0.25
N LYS A 106 0.23 -4.83 0.22
CA LYS A 106 0.19 -6.02 -0.66
C LYS A 106 -0.55 -5.78 -1.98
N ARG A 107 -1.82 -5.36 -1.94
CA ARG A 107 -2.64 -5.00 -3.13
C ARG A 107 -3.67 -3.94 -2.75
N ILE A 108 -4.30 -3.28 -3.73
CA ILE A 108 -5.38 -2.29 -3.44
C ILE A 108 -6.49 -2.91 -2.56
N TRP A 109 -6.79 -4.19 -2.80
CA TRP A 109 -7.85 -4.98 -2.16
C TRP A 109 -7.39 -5.75 -0.92
N ILE A 110 -6.08 -5.91 -0.72
CA ILE A 110 -5.51 -6.66 0.41
C ILE A 110 -4.53 -5.72 1.11
N GLY A 111 -5.06 -4.94 2.04
CA GLY A 111 -4.29 -4.08 2.93
C GLY A 111 -3.53 -4.96 3.93
N VAL A 112 -2.21 -4.93 3.87
CA VAL A 112 -1.34 -5.40 4.93
C VAL A 112 -0.39 -4.25 5.18
N PHE A 113 -0.24 -3.86 6.44
CA PHE A 113 0.43 -2.62 6.84
C PHE A 113 1.62 -2.95 7.72
N SER A 114 2.79 -2.39 7.42
CA SER A 114 3.93 -2.43 8.32
C SER A 114 4.79 -1.19 8.10
N TRP A 115 5.07 -0.47 9.17
CA TRP A 115 6.04 0.61 9.20
C TRP A 115 7.44 0.05 9.30
N LYS A 116 8.36 0.64 8.56
CA LYS A 116 9.78 0.40 8.73
C LYS A 116 10.51 1.74 8.63
N GLU A 117 11.22 2.10 9.69
CA GLU A 117 12.19 3.19 9.66
C GLU A 117 13.43 2.72 8.90
N ARG A 118 13.96 3.58 8.05
CA ARG A 118 15.25 3.39 7.39
C ARG A 118 16.30 4.25 8.05
#